data_AF-A0A2N2XQG3-F1
#
_entry.id   AF-A0A2N2XQG3-F1
#
_cell.length_a   1.000
_cell.length_b   1.000
_cell.length_c   1.000
_cell.angle_alpha   90.00
_cell.angle_beta   90.00
_cell.angle_gamma   90.00
#
_symmetry.space_group_name_H-M   'P 1'
#
loop_
_entity.id
_entity.type
_entity.pdbx_description
1 polymer ?
#
loop_
_entity_poly.entity_id
_entity_poly.type
_entity_poly.pdbx_seq_one_letter_code
_entity_poly.pdbx_strand_id
1 'polypeptide(L)'
;TDKTQYFDFRLGYERHEDLGKYFQFYYGIDMLTGYNYTVSHNMSTSQGTPDAISKTIEGGGGPIFGVKFKINPRISIFTETSLYYTYSKRVIDYKFPDSPENNIKELHEAGSINLTTPFFVCLNIAF
;
A
#
# COMPACT_ATOMS: atom_id res chain seq x y z
N THR A 1 -9.70 -8.77 23.08
CA THR A 1 -10.38 -8.06 21.97
C THR A 1 -9.36 -7.20 21.30
N ASP A 2 -9.02 -7.52 20.07
CA ASP A 2 -7.96 -6.81 19.35
C ASP A 2 -8.50 -5.50 18.79
N LYS A 3 -7.76 -4.41 18.99
CA LYS A 3 -8.12 -3.09 18.47
C LYS A 3 -7.12 -2.68 17.40
N THR A 4 -7.62 -2.50 16.18
CA THR A 4 -6.82 -2.05 15.04
C THR A 4 -7.31 -0.68 14.57
N GLN A 5 -6.38 0.25 14.36
CA GLN A 5 -6.60 1.52 13.69
C GLN A 5 -5.72 1.56 12.46
N TYR A 6 -6.32 1.93 11.33
CA TYR A 6 -5.66 2.00 10.04
C TYR A 6 -5.90 3.38 9.43
N PHE A 7 -4.83 4.00 8.96
CA PHE A 7 -4.86 5.22 8.19
C PHE A 7 -4.01 5.01 6.94
N ASP A 8 -4.57 5.36 5.79
CA ASP A 8 -3.94 5.26 4.47
C ASP A 8 -4.22 6.54 3.71
N PHE A 9 -3.16 7.12 3.18
CA PHE A 9 -3.23 8.32 2.36
C PHE A 9 -2.40 8.13 1.11
N ARG A 10 -3.01 8.46 -0.03
CA ARG A 10 -2.39 8.37 -1.35
C ARG A 10 -2.60 9.66 -2.12
N LEU A 11 -1.54 10.10 -2.79
CA LEU A 11 -1.53 11.29 -3.61
C LEU A 11 -0.77 11.01 -4.90
N GLY A 12 -1.45 11.23 -6.02
CA GLY A 12 -0.89 11.04 -7.35
C GLY A 12 -1.08 12.25 -8.25
N TYR A 13 -0.21 12.37 -9.24
CA TYR A 13 -0.34 13.32 -10.34
C TYR A 13 -0.14 12.59 -11.67
N GLU A 14 -1.08 12.80 -12.58
CA GLU A 14 -1.10 12.19 -13.91
C GLU A 14 -1.17 13.25 -15.00
N ARG A 15 -0.48 13.01 -16.11
CA ARG A 15 -0.56 13.79 -17.33
C ARG A 15 -1.01 12.90 -18.48
N HIS A 16 -1.98 13.40 -19.23
CA HIS A 16 -2.56 12.70 -20.38
C HIS A 16 -2.15 13.39 -21.68
N GLU A 17 -1.74 12.61 -22.66
CA GLU A 17 -1.36 13.07 -24.00
C GLU A 17 -2.13 12.25 -25.03
N ASP A 18 -2.94 12.93 -25.85
CA ASP A 18 -3.67 12.28 -26.93
C ASP A 18 -2.74 12.04 -28.13
N LEU A 19 -2.46 10.78 -28.42
CA LEU A 19 -1.69 10.32 -29.57
C LEU A 19 -2.68 10.03 -30.72
N GLY A 20 -3.22 11.11 -31.28
CA GLY A 20 -4.22 11.05 -32.35
C GLY A 20 -5.62 10.70 -31.85
N LYS A 21 -6.44 10.12 -32.74
CA LYS A 21 -7.87 9.87 -32.47
C LYS A 21 -8.12 8.67 -31.54
N TYR A 22 -7.27 7.66 -31.63
CA TYR A 22 -7.52 6.35 -31.02
C TYR A 22 -6.65 6.07 -29.80
N PHE A 23 -5.49 6.70 -29.64
CA PHE A 23 -4.59 6.44 -28.53
C PHE A 23 -4.48 7.65 -27.61
N GLN A 24 -4.43 7.37 -26.31
CA GLN A 24 -4.07 8.33 -25.28
C GLN A 24 -3.02 7.67 -24.40
N PHE A 25 -1.87 8.30 -24.29
CA PHE A 25 -0.83 7.92 -23.34
C PHE A 25 -1.05 8.70 -22.05
N TYR A 26 -0.76 8.09 -20.91
CA TYR A 26 -0.69 8.81 -19.66
C TYR A 26 0.48 8.33 -18.82
N TYR A 27 1.06 9.25 -18.07
CA TYR A 27 2.16 8.97 -17.17
C TYR A 27 2.03 9.86 -15.94
N GLY A 28 2.56 9.38 -14.83
CA GLY A 28 2.39 10.05 -13.56
C GLY A 28 3.35 9.56 -12.52
N ILE A 29 3.25 10.19 -11.36
CA ILE A 29 3.88 9.73 -10.13
C ILE A 29 2.81 9.59 -9.08
N ASP A 30 2.99 8.61 -8.22
CA ASP A 30 2.04 8.30 -7.18
C ASP A 30 2.79 7.96 -5.90
N MET A 31 2.26 8.45 -4.78
CA MET A 31 2.86 8.38 -3.47
C MET A 31 1.83 7.86 -2.47
N LEU A 32 2.26 6.95 -1.60
CA LEU A 32 1.44 6.38 -0.54
C LEU A 32 2.13 6.53 0.80
N THR A 33 1.33 6.69 1.85
CA THR A 33 1.75 6.64 3.24
C THR A 33 0.67 5.97 4.07
N GLY A 34 1.09 5.12 5.00
CA GLY A 34 0.19 4.34 5.82
C GLY A 34 0.66 4.33 7.27
N TYR A 35 -0.32 4.32 8.17
CA TYR A 35 -0.11 4.12 9.59
C TYR A 35 -1.07 3.05 10.10
N ASN A 36 -0.51 1.99 10.67
CA ASN A 36 -1.27 0.92 11.30
C ASN A 36 -0.89 0.81 12.77
N TYR A 37 -1.91 0.88 13.64
CA TYR A 37 -1.78 0.65 15.06
C TYR A 37 -2.65 -0.54 15.46
N THR A 38 -2.03 -1.60 15.96
CA THR A 38 -2.73 -2.81 16.41
C THR A 38 -2.37 -3.11 17.85
N VAL A 39 -3.39 -3.35 18.67
CA VAL A 39 -3.26 -3.86 20.04
C VAL A 39 -3.88 -5.25 20.07
N SER A 40 -3.07 -6.25 20.40
CA SER A 40 -3.51 -7.63 20.60
C SER A 40 -3.30 -8.02 22.06
N HIS A 41 -4.34 -8.57 22.66
CA HIS A 41 -4.33 -8.98 24.07
C HIS A 41 -4.17 -10.48 24.21
N ASN A 42 -3.45 -10.92 25.24
CA ASN A 42 -3.31 -12.33 25.61
C ASN A 42 -2.76 -13.22 24.49
N MET A 43 -1.74 -12.76 23.77
CA MET A 43 -1.07 -13.63 22.79
C MET A 43 -0.38 -14.76 23.54
N SER A 44 -0.77 -16.01 23.28
CA SER A 44 -0.10 -17.16 23.91
C SER A 44 1.29 -17.34 23.31
N THR A 45 2.32 -17.14 24.13
CA THR A 45 3.73 -17.38 23.75
C THR A 45 4.32 -18.46 24.65
N SER A 46 5.46 -19.04 24.27
CA SER A 46 6.17 -20.02 25.09
C SER A 46 6.68 -19.46 26.43
N GLN A 47 6.64 -18.14 26.63
CA GLN A 47 7.12 -17.44 27.82
C GLN A 47 5.99 -16.77 28.64
N GLY A 48 4.72 -16.97 28.28
CA GLY A 48 3.55 -16.40 28.98
C GLY A 48 2.51 -15.79 28.04
N THR A 49 1.61 -14.98 28.59
CA THR A 49 0.54 -14.26 27.86
C THR A 49 0.82 -12.75 27.78
N PRO A 50 1.75 -12.28 26.92
CA PRO A 50 1.98 -10.86 26.73
C PRO A 50 0.82 -10.17 25.98
N ASP A 51 0.69 -8.88 26.25
CA ASP A 51 0.03 -7.93 25.36
C ASP A 51 1.03 -7.48 24.28
N ALA A 52 0.59 -7.45 23.02
CA ALA A 52 1.40 -7.00 21.89
C ALA A 52 0.84 -5.70 21.33
N ILE A 53 1.68 -4.66 21.30
CA ILE A 53 1.35 -3.38 20.67
C ILE A 53 2.22 -3.23 19.43
N SER A 54 1.61 -3.25 18.26
CA SER A 54 2.27 -3.10 16.96
C SER A 54 1.99 -1.72 16.38
N LYS A 55 3.05 -1.00 16.01
CA LYS A 55 3.02 0.27 15.28
C LYS A 55 3.74 0.07 13.96
N THR A 56 3.06 0.27 12.85
CA THR A 56 3.64 0.22 11.52
C THR A 56 3.47 1.57 10.85
N ILE A 57 4.57 2.13 10.36
CA ILE A 57 4.57 3.27 9.44
C ILE A 57 5.08 2.74 8.11
N GLU A 58 4.36 3.03 7.05
CA GLU A 58 4.77 2.69 5.69
C GLU A 58 4.72 3.92 4.81
N GLY A 59 5.62 3.98 3.86
CA GLY A 59 5.70 5.05 2.88
C GLY A 59 6.26 4.51 1.59
N GLY A 60 5.79 5.04 0.48
CA GLY A 60 6.23 4.57 -0.82
C GLY A 60 5.76 5.46 -1.94
N GLY A 61 6.20 5.08 -3.12
CA GLY A 61 5.79 5.76 -4.32
C GLY A 61 6.45 5.17 -5.55
N GLY A 62 5.99 5.62 -6.69
CA GLY A 62 6.37 5.03 -7.94
C GLY A 62 5.87 5.81 -9.14
N PRO A 63 6.58 5.73 -10.27
CA PRO A 63 6.00 6.13 -11.53
C PRO A 63 4.87 5.18 -11.95
N ILE A 64 3.89 5.75 -12.63
CA ILE A 64 2.81 5.05 -13.30
C ILE A 64 2.81 5.42 -14.78
N PHE A 65 2.48 4.45 -15.63
CA PHE A 65 2.40 4.60 -17.06
C PHE A 65 1.20 3.83 -17.58
N GLY A 66 0.49 4.38 -18.55
CA GLY A 66 -0.59 3.66 -19.18
C GLY A 66 -0.90 4.11 -20.59
N VAL A 67 -1.60 3.24 -21.28
CA VAL A 67 -2.06 3.44 -22.66
C VAL A 67 -3.54 3.16 -22.69
N LYS A 68 -4.30 4.07 -23.28
CA LYS A 68 -5.74 3.96 -23.51
C LYS A 68 -6.02 3.96 -25.01
N PHE A 69 -6.66 2.90 -25.48
CA PHE A 69 -7.21 2.77 -26.82
C PHE A 69 -8.71 3.07 -26.82
N LYS A 70 -9.10 4.15 -27.50
CA LYS A 70 -10.49 4.60 -27.65
C LYS A 70 -11.13 3.87 -28.83
N ILE A 71 -12.02 2.91 -28.57
CA ILE A 71 -12.79 2.21 -29.63
C ILE A 71 -13.83 3.17 -30.22
N ASN A 72 -14.54 3.89 -29.35
CA ASN A 72 -15.46 4.96 -29.70
C ASN A 72 -15.49 5.98 -28.53
N PRO A 73 -16.25 7.09 -28.62
CA PRO A 73 -16.29 8.10 -27.56
C PRO A 73 -16.75 7.59 -26.18
N ARG A 74 -17.40 6.42 -26.13
CA ARG A 74 -17.96 5.83 -24.90
C ARG A 74 -17.22 4.60 -24.42
N ILE A 75 -16.46 3.94 -25.30
CA ILE A 75 -15.79 2.67 -25.05
C ILE A 75 -14.29 2.85 -25.27
N SER A 76 -13.53 2.57 -24.21
CA SER A 76 -12.07 2.48 -24.30
C SER A 76 -11.54 1.26 -23.56
N ILE A 77 -10.44 0.73 -24.07
CA ILE A 77 -9.60 -0.26 -23.41
C ILE A 77 -8.39 0.49 -22.89
N PHE A 78 -8.01 0.27 -21.65
CA PHE A 78 -6.75 0.79 -21.14
C PHE A 78 -5.94 -0.28 -20.42
N THR A 79 -4.65 -0.03 -20.35
CA THR A 79 -3.71 -0.84 -19.60
C THR A 79 -2.73 0.05 -18.86
N GLU A 80 -2.29 -0.39 -17.69
CA GLU A 80 -1.45 0.37 -16.78
C GLU A 80 -0.28 -0.49 -16.30
N THR A 81 0.87 0.15 -16.14
CA THR A 81 2.08 -0.40 -15.55
C THR A 81 2.55 0.55 -14.47
N SER A 82 2.89 0.01 -13.30
CA SER A 82 3.42 0.80 -12.20
C SER A 82 4.64 0.13 -11.60
N LEU A 83 5.61 0.93 -11.19
CA LEU A 83 6.79 0.47 -10.46
C LEU A 83 6.82 1.17 -9.11
N TYR A 84 6.57 0.44 -8.04
CA TYR A 84 6.50 0.98 -6.70
C TYR A 84 7.67 0.54 -5.85
N TYR A 85 8.26 1.50 -5.15
CA TYR A 85 9.09 1.20 -3.99
C TYR A 85 8.30 1.52 -2.73
N THR A 86 8.23 0.58 -1.80
CA THR A 86 7.62 0.79 -0.47
C THR A 86 8.61 0.45 0.62
N TYR A 87 8.65 1.29 1.64
CA TYR A 87 9.42 1.11 2.86
C TYR A 87 8.46 1.01 4.03
N SER A 88 8.67 0.02 4.88
CA SER A 88 7.86 -0.22 6.07
C SER A 88 8.75 -0.33 7.29
N LYS A 89 8.37 0.39 8.34
CA LYS A 89 8.98 0.33 9.66
C LYS A 89 7.94 -0.11 10.66
N ARG A 90 8.18 -1.25 11.31
CA ARG A 90 7.28 -1.85 12.29
C ARG A 90 7.98 -1.99 13.63
N VAL A 91 7.34 -1.45 14.67
CA VAL A 91 7.77 -1.60 16.06
C VAL A 91 6.73 -2.45 16.78
N ILE A 92 7.17 -3.53 17.42
CA ILE A 92 6.32 -4.39 18.24
C ILE A 92 6.81 -4.32 19.68
N ASP A 93 5.98 -3.79 20.56
CA ASP A 93 6.20 -3.77 22.01
C ASP A 93 5.45 -4.96 22.62
N TYR A 94 6.18 -5.96 23.11
CA TYR A 94 5.63 -7.06 23.91
C TYR A 94 5.69 -6.68 25.39
N LYS A 95 4.52 -6.59 26.02
CA LYS A 95 4.39 -6.25 27.44
C LYS A 95 3.89 -7.46 28.22
N PHE A 96 4.64 -7.84 29.25
CA PHE A 96 4.26 -8.91 30.19
C PHE A 96 3.75 -8.27 31.48
N PRO A 97 2.43 -8.25 31.74
CA PRO A 97 1.85 -7.57 32.91
C PRO A 97 2.41 -8.10 34.24
N ASP A 98 2.66 -9.41 34.30
CA ASP A 98 3.11 -10.11 35.50
C ASP A 98 4.65 -10.14 35.64
N SER A 99 5.41 -9.72 34.63
CA SER A 99 6.88 -9.72 34.65
C SER A 99 7.45 -8.60 33.76
N PRO A 100 7.37 -7.33 34.21
CA PRO A 100 7.75 -6.16 33.41
C PRO A 100 9.22 -6.15 32.96
N GLU A 101 10.10 -6.84 33.69
CA GLU A 101 11.50 -7.06 33.36
C GLU A 101 11.70 -7.83 32.05
N ASN A 102 10.71 -8.60 31.62
CA ASN A 102 10.73 -9.37 30.37
C ASN A 102 10.12 -8.61 29.19
N ASN A 103 9.81 -7.31 29.34
CA ASN A 103 9.29 -6.51 28.24
C ASN A 103 10.30 -6.44 27.09
N ILE A 104 9.86 -6.80 25.88
CA ILE A 104 10.70 -6.85 24.69
C ILE A 104 10.19 -5.82 23.68
N LYS A 105 11.13 -5.15 23.01
CA LYS A 105 10.84 -4.29 21.87
C LYS A 105 11.54 -4.83 20.64
N GLU A 106 10.76 -5.12 19.61
CA GLU A 106 11.28 -5.53 18.32
C GLU A 106 11.09 -4.43 17.28
N LEU A 107 12.13 -4.18 16.50
CA LEU A 107 12.11 -3.28 15.36
C LEU A 107 12.33 -4.11 14.10
N HIS A 108 11.39 -3.99 13.17
CA HIS A 108 11.44 -4.62 11.85
C HIS A 108 11.42 -3.52 10.79
N GLU A 109 12.35 -3.57 9.84
CA GLU A 109 12.43 -2.64 8.71
C GLU A 109 12.50 -3.46 7.42
N ALA A 110 11.69 -3.08 6.43
CA ALA A 110 11.62 -3.78 5.16
C ALA A 110 11.43 -2.79 4.01
N GLY A 111 12.17 -3.01 2.93
CA GLY A 111 11.95 -2.36 1.65
C GLY A 111 11.44 -3.38 0.63
N SER A 112 10.46 -3.02 -0.19
CA SER A 112 9.96 -3.87 -1.26
C SER A 112 9.82 -3.10 -2.56
N ILE A 113 10.13 -3.77 -3.68
CA ILE A 113 9.91 -3.26 -5.03
C ILE A 113 8.79 -4.09 -5.65
N ASN A 114 7.72 -3.41 -6.07
CA ASN A 114 6.55 -4.01 -6.65
C ASN A 114 6.39 -3.52 -8.09
N LEU A 115 6.47 -4.42 -9.05
CA LEU A 115 6.18 -4.14 -10.45
C LEU A 115 4.79 -4.67 -10.77
N THR A 116 3.86 -3.77 -11.08
CA THR A 116 2.56 -4.15 -11.62
C THR A 116 2.66 -4.15 -13.13
N THR A 117 2.65 -5.33 -13.73
CA THR A 117 2.63 -5.49 -15.18
C THR A 117 1.22 -5.26 -15.73
N PRO A 118 1.09 -4.85 -17.00
CA PRO A 118 -0.20 -4.62 -17.63
C PRO A 118 -0.94 -5.95 -17.81
N PHE A 119 -1.92 -6.26 -16.95
CA PHE A 119 -2.71 -7.50 -17.06
C PHE A 119 -4.23 -7.30 -17.09
N PHE A 120 -4.73 -6.06 -16.95
CA PHE A 120 -6.16 -5.78 -16.99
C PHE A 120 -6.56 -5.00 -18.25
N VAL A 121 -7.55 -5.52 -18.96
CA VAL A 121 -8.38 -4.78 -19.92
C VAL A 121 -9.57 -4.26 -19.12
N CYS A 122 -9.55 -2.98 -18.77
CA CYS A 122 -10.68 -2.34 -18.13
C CYS A 122 -11.52 -1.64 -19.21
N LEU A 123 -12.81 -1.99 -19.28
CA LEU A 123 -13.78 -1.39 -20.18
C LEU A 123 -14.40 -0.17 -19.50
N ASN A 124 -14.09 1.03 -20.00
CA ASN A 124 -14.81 2.22 -19.58
C ASN A 124 -16.05 2.40 -20.47
N ILE A 125 -17.24 2.52 -19.86
CA ILE A 125 -18.51 2.84 -20.53
C ILE A 125 -19.01 4.18 -19.97
N ALA A 126 -18.97 5.23 -20.77
CA ALA A 126 -19.57 6.53 -20.42
C ALA A 126 -21.02 6.62 -20.91
N PHE A 127 -21.96 7.03 -20.04
CA PHE A 127 -23.38 7.29 -20.34
C PHE A 127 -23.62 8.78 -20.63
#